data_AF-X1GF77-F1
#
_entry.id   AF-X1GF77-F1
#
_cell.length_a   1.000
_cell.length_b   1.000
_cell.length_c   1.000
_cell.angle_alpha   90.00
_cell.angle_beta   90.00
_cell.angle_gamma   90.00
#
_symmetry.space_group_name_H-M   'P 1'
#
loop_
_entity.id
_entity.type
_entity.pdbx_description
1 polymer ?
#
loop_
_entity_poly.entity_id
_entity_poly.type
_entity_poly.pdbx_seq_one_letter_code
_entity_poly.pdbx_strand_id
1 'polypeptide(L)'
;MTTPNELKQDAIDSAGILGMLAAPKFESGEDYLPVSGKVFGREEMRLAVEAVLDGWWTEGRFTKELETLLCAFLVGSKDVAMVNSGSSANLLALAALKELRNLPEGGEIITSALAFPTT
;
A
#
# COMPACT_ATOMS: atom_id res chain seq x y z
N MET A 1 9.62 -21.35 -30.54
CA MET A 1 9.28 -21.72 -29.15
C MET A 1 9.18 -20.44 -28.37
N THR A 2 8.12 -20.24 -27.58
CA THR A 2 7.96 -19.05 -26.73
C THR A 2 9.03 -19.08 -25.62
N THR A 3 9.66 -17.93 -25.37
CA THR A 3 10.68 -17.79 -24.33
C THR A 3 10.05 -17.62 -22.94
N PRO A 4 10.76 -17.92 -21.85
CA PRO A 4 10.28 -17.64 -20.50
C PRO A 4 9.91 -16.17 -20.26
N ASN A 5 10.62 -15.24 -20.91
CA ASN A 5 10.33 -13.80 -20.78
C ASN A 5 9.04 -13.42 -21.51
N GLU A 6 8.78 -14.00 -22.68
CA GLU A 6 7.51 -13.81 -23.40
C GLU A 6 6.34 -14.36 -22.57
N LEU A 7 6.48 -15.55 -21.96
CA LEU A 7 5.44 -16.10 -21.08
C LEU A 7 5.14 -15.21 -19.86
N LYS A 8 6.18 -14.63 -19.25
CA LYS A 8 6.00 -13.68 -18.14
C LYS A 8 5.27 -12.41 -18.61
N GLN A 9 5.66 -11.86 -19.76
CA GLN A 9 5.03 -10.67 -20.29
C GLN A 9 3.55 -10.91 -20.64
N ASP A 10 3.24 -12.04 -21.26
CA ASP A 10 1.87 -12.44 -21.59
C ASP A 10 0.99 -12.55 -20.33
N ALA A 11 1.53 -13.09 -19.23
CA ALA A 11 0.83 -13.19 -17.96
C ALA A 11 0.53 -11.81 -17.34
N ILE A 12 1.51 -10.90 -17.35
CA ILE A 12 1.37 -9.52 -16.86
C ILE A 12 0.34 -8.75 -17.70
N ASP A 13 0.41 -8.88 -19.02
CA ASP A 13 -0.52 -8.21 -19.94
C ASP A 13 -1.95 -8.71 -19.77
N SER A 14 -2.12 -10.03 -19.64
CA SER A 14 -3.42 -10.66 -19.37
C SER A 14 -4.03 -10.18 -18.05
N ALA A 15 -3.22 -10.07 -16.99
CA ALA A 15 -3.65 -9.53 -15.70
C ALA A 15 -4.13 -8.07 -15.81
N GLY A 16 -3.42 -7.26 -16.59
CA GLY A 16 -3.82 -5.88 -16.87
C GLY A 16 -5.17 -5.78 -17.58
N ILE A 17 -5.42 -6.63 -18.57
CA ILE A 17 -6.72 -6.68 -19.27
C ILE A 17 -7.84 -7.02 -18.28
N LEU A 18 -7.65 -8.02 -17.42
CA LEU A 18 -8.63 -8.37 -16.39
C LEU A 18 -8.91 -7.20 -15.44
N GLY A 19 -7.88 -6.44 -15.05
CA GLY A 19 -8.03 -5.23 -14.24
C GLY A 19 -8.90 -4.15 -14.89
N MET A 20 -8.89 -4.03 -16.22
CA MET A 20 -9.74 -3.05 -16.93
C MET A 20 -11.22 -3.44 -16.96
N LEU A 21 -11.53 -4.75 -16.94
CA LEU A 21 -12.89 -5.26 -17.09
C LEU A 21 -13.68 -5.25 -15.77
N ALA A 22 -13.08 -4.85 -14.66
CA ALA A 22 -13.63 -5.00 -13.32
C ALA A 22 -14.57 -3.86 -12.87
N ALA A 23 -14.84 -2.83 -13.68
CA ALA A 23 -15.70 -1.71 -13.29
C ALA A 23 -17.19 -2.02 -13.54
N PRO A 24 -18.03 -2.19 -12.49
CA PRO A 24 -19.46 -2.43 -12.66
C PRO A 24 -20.17 -1.16 -13.16
N LYS A 25 -21.25 -1.33 -13.93
CA LYS A 25 -22.18 -0.23 -14.23
C LYS A 25 -23.09 -0.03 -13.03
N PHE A 26 -23.38 1.23 -12.72
CA PHE A 26 -24.26 1.60 -11.63
C PHE A 26 -25.75 1.52 -12.05
N GLU A 27 -26.57 0.86 -11.24
CA GLU A 27 -28.02 0.74 -11.38
C GLU A 27 -28.74 1.32 -10.16
N SER A 28 -29.49 2.41 -10.40
CA SER A 28 -30.16 3.15 -9.34
C SER A 28 -31.28 2.33 -8.70
N GLY A 29 -31.29 2.27 -7.37
CA GLY A 29 -32.29 1.51 -6.61
C GLY A 29 -31.96 0.03 -6.46
N GLU A 30 -30.93 -0.47 -7.14
CA GLU A 30 -30.49 -1.86 -7.06
C GLU A 30 -29.10 -1.98 -6.42
N ASP A 31 -28.14 -1.15 -6.86
CA ASP A 31 -26.77 -1.28 -6.39
C ASP A 31 -26.55 -0.75 -4.97
N TYR A 32 -25.79 -1.52 -4.19
CA TYR A 32 -25.30 -1.10 -2.89
C TYR A 32 -24.23 -0.01 -3.05
N LEU A 33 -24.38 1.08 -2.30
CA LEU A 33 -23.42 2.19 -2.25
C LEU A 33 -22.52 2.04 -1.01
N PRO A 34 -21.31 1.48 -1.13
CA PRO A 34 -20.42 1.33 0.02
C PRO A 34 -19.84 2.69 0.43
N VAL A 35 -19.62 2.87 1.74
CA VAL A 35 -19.00 4.09 2.30
C VAL A 35 -17.49 4.18 2.01
N SER A 36 -16.87 3.08 1.59
CA SER A 36 -15.47 2.98 1.19
C SER A 36 -15.23 1.76 0.31
N GLY A 37 -14.13 1.75 -0.45
CA GLY A 37 -13.78 0.62 -1.31
C GLY A 37 -12.41 0.80 -1.97
N LYS A 38 -11.80 -0.31 -2.37
CA LYS A 38 -10.57 -0.31 -3.17
C LYS A 38 -10.91 0.07 -4.61
N VAL A 39 -10.13 1.00 -5.18
CA VAL A 39 -10.15 1.33 -6.60
C VAL A 39 -8.80 0.89 -7.16
N PHE A 40 -8.83 -0.07 -8.07
CA PHE A 40 -7.65 -0.63 -8.72
C PHE A 40 -8.04 -1.02 -10.15
N GLY A 41 -7.07 -1.10 -11.03
CA GLY A 41 -7.30 -1.42 -12.43
C GLY A 41 -6.10 -2.10 -13.06
N ARG A 42 -5.81 -1.69 -14.29
CA ARG A 42 -4.80 -2.32 -15.14
C ARG A 42 -3.42 -2.39 -14.48
N GLU A 43 -2.91 -1.28 -14.00
CA GLU A 43 -1.52 -1.20 -13.52
C GLU A 43 -1.34 -1.91 -12.17
N GLU A 44 -2.31 -1.82 -11.26
CA GLU A 44 -2.26 -2.58 -10.00
C GLU A 44 -2.22 -4.09 -10.25
N MET A 45 -3.01 -4.59 -11.21
CA MET A 45 -3.02 -6.02 -11.55
C MET A 45 -1.72 -6.46 -12.23
N ARG A 46 -1.14 -5.62 -13.10
CA ARG A 46 0.14 -5.89 -13.76
C ARG A 46 1.27 -6.01 -12.74
N LEU A 47 1.42 -5.01 -11.87
CA LEU A 47 2.49 -4.95 -10.88
C LEU A 47 2.33 -6.06 -9.82
N ALA A 48 1.10 -6.40 -9.43
CA ALA A 48 0.86 -7.52 -8.52
C ALA A 48 1.32 -8.86 -9.11
N VAL A 49 1.00 -9.14 -10.38
CA VAL A 49 1.46 -10.37 -11.05
C VAL A 49 2.96 -10.35 -11.29
N GLU A 50 3.52 -9.21 -11.67
CA GLU A 50 4.97 -9.05 -11.83
C GLU A 50 5.72 -9.34 -10.52
N ALA A 51 5.25 -8.81 -9.39
CA ALA A 51 5.83 -9.10 -8.07
C ALA A 51 5.75 -10.57 -7.67
N VAL A 52 4.69 -11.28 -8.07
CA VAL A 52 4.59 -12.74 -7.87
C VAL A 52 5.61 -13.48 -8.71
N LEU A 53 5.77 -13.09 -9.99
CA LEU A 53 6.66 -13.73 -10.97
C LEU A 53 8.15 -13.45 -10.75
N ASP A 54 8.48 -12.45 -9.93
CA ASP A 54 9.83 -12.20 -9.45
C ASP A 54 10.34 -13.27 -8.50
N GLY A 55 9.44 -13.88 -7.71
CA GLY A 55 9.81 -14.89 -6.71
C GLY A 55 10.59 -14.35 -5.50
N TRP A 56 10.71 -13.03 -5.33
CA TRP A 56 11.48 -12.42 -4.24
C TRP A 56 10.71 -12.38 -2.91
N TRP A 57 9.39 -12.17 -2.96
CA TRP A 57 8.36 -12.29 -1.90
C TRP A 57 8.58 -11.60 -0.54
N THR A 58 9.78 -11.13 -0.24
CA THR A 58 10.09 -10.18 0.82
C THR A 58 10.13 -8.77 0.25
N GLU A 59 10.24 -7.77 1.12
CA GLU A 59 10.41 -6.39 0.67
C GLU A 59 11.63 -6.28 -0.27
N GLY A 60 11.43 -5.58 -1.38
CA GLY A 60 12.38 -5.55 -2.49
C GLY A 60 12.11 -4.38 -3.42
N ARG A 61 12.31 -4.59 -4.72
CA ARG A 61 12.27 -3.49 -5.72
C ARG A 61 10.98 -2.67 -5.66
N PHE A 62 9.82 -3.31 -5.58
CA PHE A 62 8.52 -2.62 -5.58
C PHE A 62 8.32 -1.79 -4.31
N THR A 63 8.71 -2.32 -3.14
CA THR A 63 8.65 -1.57 -1.88
C THR A 63 9.56 -0.35 -1.95
N LYS A 64 10.81 -0.50 -2.41
CA LYS A 64 11.79 0.60 -2.50
C LYS A 64 11.37 1.69 -3.48
N GLU A 65 10.80 1.28 -4.61
CA GLU A 65 10.25 2.19 -5.61
C GLU A 65 9.06 2.96 -5.02
N LEU A 66 8.12 2.28 -4.36
CA LEU A 66 6.98 2.93 -3.71
C LEU A 66 7.42 3.90 -2.62
N GLU A 67 8.39 3.55 -1.78
CA GLU A 67 8.96 4.47 -0.77
C GLU A 67 9.54 5.73 -1.41
N THR A 68 10.26 5.57 -2.52
CA THR A 68 10.90 6.68 -3.23
C THR A 68 9.85 7.60 -3.85
N LEU A 69 8.85 7.02 -4.52
CA LEU A 69 7.73 7.77 -5.11
C LEU A 69 6.89 8.46 -4.04
N LEU A 70 6.62 7.78 -2.93
CA LEU A 70 5.83 8.33 -1.83
C LEU A 70 6.59 9.44 -1.09
N CYS A 71 7.90 9.30 -0.92
CA CYS A 71 8.75 10.36 -0.35
C CYS A 71 8.74 11.62 -1.24
N ALA A 72 8.83 11.44 -2.56
CA ALA A 72 8.72 12.56 -3.52
C ALA A 72 7.33 13.21 -3.53
N PHE A 73 6.27 12.43 -3.29
CA PHE A 73 4.90 12.92 -3.22
C PHE A 73 4.59 13.68 -1.91
N LEU A 74 5.10 13.21 -0.77
CA LEU A 74 4.86 13.80 0.54
C LEU A 74 5.74 15.03 0.77
N VAL A 75 5.15 16.22 0.63
CA VAL A 75 5.86 17.50 0.83
C VAL A 75 6.45 17.58 2.24
N GLY A 76 7.78 17.74 2.32
CA GLY A 76 8.51 17.92 3.58
C GLY A 76 9.06 16.62 4.20
N SER A 77 8.71 15.45 3.65
CA SER A 77 9.32 14.18 4.05
C SER A 77 10.73 14.06 3.47
N LYS A 78 11.65 13.51 4.27
CA LYS A 78 13.02 13.17 3.82
C LYS A 78 13.21 11.67 3.60
N ASP A 79 12.36 10.87 4.23
CA ASP A 79 12.42 9.42 4.20
C ASP A 79 11.01 8.85 4.39
N VAL A 80 10.78 7.65 3.87
CA VAL A 80 9.54 6.88 3.97
C VAL A 80 9.91 5.42 4.16
N ALA A 81 9.31 4.79 5.17
CA ALA A 81 9.43 3.35 5.41
C ALA A 81 8.04 2.71 5.29
N MET A 82 7.93 1.67 4.46
CA MET A 82 6.70 0.88 4.39
C MET A 82 6.59 -0.03 5.60
N VAL A 83 5.36 -0.24 6.06
CA VAL A 83 5.03 -1.14 7.17
C VAL A 83 3.73 -1.87 6.88
N ASN A 84 3.45 -2.95 7.60
CA ASN A 84 2.33 -3.84 7.32
C ASN A 84 0.93 -3.24 7.58
N SER A 85 0.81 -2.10 8.28
CA SER A 85 -0.46 -1.41 8.50
C SER A 85 -0.27 0.03 9.01
N GLY A 86 -1.31 0.85 8.92
CA GLY A 86 -1.32 2.19 9.54
C GLY A 86 -1.18 2.15 11.07
N SER A 87 -1.74 1.13 11.73
CA SER A 87 -1.59 0.95 13.18
C SER A 87 -0.14 0.67 13.58
N SER A 88 0.58 -0.13 12.80
CA SER A 88 2.01 -0.37 13.00
C SER A 88 2.85 0.88 12.74
N ALA A 89 2.43 1.72 11.79
CA ALA A 89 3.08 3.00 11.53
C ALA A 89 3.01 3.90 12.78
N ASN A 90 1.83 4.01 13.41
CA ASN A 90 1.67 4.79 14.64
C ASN A 90 2.46 4.20 15.82
N LEU A 91 2.46 2.86 15.97
CA LEU A 91 3.25 2.19 16.99
C LEU A 91 4.75 2.49 16.84
N LEU A 92 5.29 2.34 15.62
CA LEU A 92 6.70 2.58 15.34
C LEU A 92 7.06 4.06 15.47
N ALA A 93 6.18 4.98 15.07
CA ALA A 93 6.39 6.41 15.23
C ALA A 93 6.55 6.78 16.72
N LEU A 94 5.66 6.28 17.59
CA LEU A 94 5.74 6.55 19.02
C LEU A 94 6.94 5.85 19.67
N ALA A 95 7.18 4.58 19.33
CA ALA A 95 8.32 3.82 19.86
C ALA A 95 9.66 4.48 19.49
N ALA A 96 9.81 4.90 18.23
CA ALA A 96 10.99 5.62 17.78
C ALA A 96 11.15 6.98 18.48
N LEU A 97 10.05 7.73 18.69
CA LEU A 97 10.10 9.00 19.40
C LEU A 97 10.52 8.82 20.87
N LYS A 98 10.00 7.78 21.53
CA LYS A 98 10.36 7.44 22.92
C LYS A 98 11.86 7.22 23.05
N GLU A 99 12.45 6.40 22.18
CA GLU A 99 13.90 6.17 22.15
C GLU A 99 14.68 7.45 21.79
N LEU A 100 14.26 8.16 20.73
CA LEU A 100 14.95 9.35 20.24
C LEU A 100 14.95 10.53 21.24
N ARG A 101 13.96 10.58 22.13
CA ARG A 101 13.81 11.64 23.14
C ARG A 101 13.99 11.18 24.57
N ASN A 102 14.31 9.90 24.78
CA ASN A 102 14.38 9.27 26.11
C ASN A 102 13.13 9.57 26.96
N LEU A 103 11.94 9.41 26.36
CA LEU A 103 10.69 9.69 27.08
C LEU A 103 10.54 8.72 28.27
N PRO A 104 10.21 9.22 29.47
CA PRO A 104 10.12 8.38 30.66
C PRO A 104 8.93 7.43 30.58
N GLU A 105 9.04 6.28 31.27
CA GLU A 105 7.86 5.47 31.58
C GLU A 105 6.89 6.28 32.43
N GLY A 106 5.59 6.16 32.13
CA GLY A 106 4.55 6.99 32.74
C GLY A 106 4.49 8.42 32.21
N GLY A 107 5.25 8.76 31.16
CA GLY A 107 5.10 10.03 30.46
C GLY A 107 3.70 10.22 29.86
N GLU A 108 3.25 11.46 29.81
CA GLU A 108 1.91 11.82 29.33
C GLU A 108 1.91 12.15 27.84
N ILE A 109 0.86 11.73 27.14
CA ILE A 109 0.61 12.03 25.72
C ILE A 109 -0.76 12.69 25.63
N ILE A 110 -0.79 13.90 25.07
CA ILE A 110 -2.05 14.60 24.77
C ILE A 110 -2.61 14.03 23.46
N THR A 111 -3.84 13.54 23.49
CA THR A 111 -4.56 13.05 22.30
C THR A 111 -6.05 13.41 22.37
N SER A 112 -6.80 13.11 21.30
CA SER A 112 -8.25 13.29 21.22
C SER A 112 -8.99 12.00 21.56
N ALA A 113 -10.09 12.09 22.29
CA ALA A 113 -11.00 10.95 22.50
C ALA A 113 -11.84 10.59 21.26
N LEU A 114 -11.88 11.46 20.25
CA LEU A 114 -12.60 11.26 18.99
C LEU A 114 -11.60 10.93 17.87
N ALA A 115 -11.08 9.71 17.87
CA ALA A 115 -10.11 9.21 16.90
C ALA A 115 -10.27 7.69 16.69
N PHE A 116 -9.49 7.12 15.78
CA PHE A 116 -9.41 5.66 15.62
C PHE A 116 -8.62 5.03 16.78
N PRO A 117 -8.93 3.80 17.24
CA PRO A 117 -8.31 3.23 18.44
C PRO A 117 -6.77 3.14 18.44
N THR A 118 -6.16 3.13 17.26
CA THR A 118 -4.69 3.07 17.10
C THR A 118 -4.08 4.42 16.69
N THR A 119 -4.82 5.53 16.83
CA THR A 119 -4.34 6.91 16.59
C THR A 119 -3.90 7.56 17.89
#